data_AF-A0A261CDY6-F1
#
_entry.id   AF-A0A261CDY6-F1
#
_cell.length_a   1.000
_cell.length_b   1.000
_cell.length_c   1.000
_cell.angle_alpha   90.00
_cell.angle_beta   90.00
_cell.angle_gamma   90.00
#
_symmetry.space_group_name_H-M   'P 1'
#
loop_
_entity.id
_entity.type
_entity.pdbx_description
1 polymer ?
#
loop_
_entity_poly.entity_id
_entity_poly.type
_entity_poly.pdbx_seq_one_letter_code
_entity_poly.pdbx_strand_id
1 'polypeptide(L)'
;MVRVNRRGQIAAKNLKSNVVGVKWKERYNEIKEFRDKVEKELEEKERLLTEISKINEDKEKKKHLTKLIKEEKDQGTHLETLKTIQQEAYDSAVALDILLSDPVKHLKHPVQLCDAKLCIVNHLSKSRRMDEWINCSKCSADYHFPCASIFCPDQKSHLSTYNVTWNCCKCSNMSVVDNFKATLDQSKDLIDRIKEEGEKLEKITLERQDYEDLIKRSSGNTRKALDALFKKLDCTVRTYYQTLNGSQKRKRGIDHGSFR
;
A
#
# COMPACT_ATOMS: atom_id res chain seq x y z
N MET A 1 -37.26 -91.72 38.88
CA MET A 1 -36.40 -90.54 39.01
C MET A 1 -35.42 -90.49 37.84
N VAL A 2 -35.65 -89.60 36.87
CA VAL A 2 -34.81 -89.46 35.68
C VAL A 2 -33.53 -88.71 36.08
N ARG A 3 -32.37 -89.38 36.00
CA ARG A 3 -31.06 -88.72 36.21
C ARG A 3 -30.85 -87.71 35.07
N VAL A 4 -31.10 -86.45 35.38
CA VAL A 4 -30.75 -85.33 34.50
C VAL A 4 -29.25 -85.42 34.20
N ASN A 5 -28.91 -85.52 32.92
CA ASN A 5 -27.55 -85.64 32.41
C ASN A 5 -26.76 -84.35 32.69
N ARG A 6 -26.26 -84.22 33.93
CA ARG A 6 -25.49 -83.07 34.42
C ARG A 6 -24.27 -82.79 33.54
N ARG A 7 -23.65 -83.81 32.94
CA ARG A 7 -22.50 -83.65 32.03
C ARG A 7 -22.87 -82.92 30.75
N GLY A 8 -24.03 -83.24 30.16
CA GLY A 8 -24.55 -82.52 28.98
C GLY A 8 -24.93 -81.07 29.26
N GLN A 9 -25.50 -80.78 30.44
CA GLN A 9 -25.82 -79.41 30.85
C GLN A 9 -24.58 -78.55 31.13
N ILE A 10 -23.53 -79.11 31.70
CA ILE A 10 -22.24 -78.43 31.93
C ILE A 10 -21.54 -78.14 30.60
N ALA A 11 -21.50 -79.11 29.68
CA ALA A 11 -20.92 -78.94 28.35
C ALA A 11 -21.65 -77.85 27.53
N ALA A 12 -22.99 -77.82 27.56
CA ALA A 12 -23.79 -76.80 26.90
C ALA A 12 -23.62 -75.39 27.52
N LYS A 13 -23.45 -75.28 28.85
CA LYS A 13 -23.11 -74.02 29.53
C LYS A 13 -21.71 -73.53 29.15
N ASN A 14 -20.73 -74.43 29.05
CA ASN A 14 -19.36 -74.10 28.65
C ASN A 14 -19.28 -73.67 27.18
N LEU A 15 -20.05 -74.32 26.29
CA LEU A 15 -20.20 -73.89 24.88
C LEU A 15 -20.86 -72.51 24.76
N LYS A 16 -21.96 -72.24 25.49
CA LYS A 16 -22.60 -70.92 25.52
C LYS A 16 -21.68 -69.82 26.09
N SER A 17 -20.90 -70.14 27.13
CA SER A 17 -19.85 -69.27 27.69
C SER A 17 -18.79 -68.92 26.63
N ASN A 18 -18.32 -69.91 25.86
CA ASN A 18 -17.37 -69.70 24.77
C ASN A 18 -17.95 -68.86 23.63
N VAL A 19 -19.20 -69.09 23.21
CA VAL A 19 -19.86 -68.31 22.15
C VAL A 19 -20.08 -66.85 22.55
N VAL A 20 -20.43 -66.61 23.82
CA VAL A 20 -20.55 -65.25 24.37
C VAL A 20 -19.17 -64.57 24.41
N GLY A 21 -18.12 -65.28 24.84
CA GLY A 21 -16.75 -64.76 24.83
C GLY A 21 -16.20 -64.42 23.44
N VAL A 22 -16.56 -65.21 22.41
CA VAL A 22 -16.21 -64.94 21.01
C VAL A 22 -16.92 -63.67 20.50
N LYS A 23 -18.24 -63.55 20.74
CA LYS A 23 -19.00 -62.33 20.38
C LYS A 23 -18.50 -61.07 21.09
N TRP A 24 -18.07 -61.19 22.35
CA TRP A 24 -17.45 -60.07 23.07
C TRP A 24 -16.10 -59.67 22.49
N LYS A 25 -15.28 -60.63 22.05
CA LYS A 25 -14.02 -60.34 21.35
C LYS A 25 -14.24 -59.67 20.01
N GLU A 26 -15.20 -60.14 19.21
CA GLU A 26 -15.56 -59.54 17.93
C GLU A 26 -16.02 -58.09 18.13
N ARG A 27 -16.96 -57.86 19.05
CA ARG A 27 -17.45 -56.51 19.37
C ARG A 27 -16.36 -55.60 19.94
N TYR A 28 -15.44 -56.13 20.74
CA TYR A 28 -14.29 -55.36 21.23
C TYR A 28 -13.36 -54.95 20.09
N ASN A 29 -13.09 -55.84 19.13
CA ASN A 29 -12.28 -55.54 17.96
C ASN A 29 -12.96 -54.49 17.06
N GLU A 30 -14.28 -54.60 16.82
CA GLU A 30 -15.04 -53.60 16.06
C GLU A 30 -14.97 -52.21 16.71
N ILE A 31 -15.15 -52.13 18.04
CA ILE A 31 -15.05 -50.87 18.79
C ILE A 31 -13.64 -50.31 18.74
N LYS A 32 -12.62 -51.18 18.81
CA LYS A 32 -11.22 -50.79 18.72
C LYS A 32 -10.89 -50.23 17.32
N GLU A 33 -11.31 -50.92 16.25
CA GLU A 33 -11.12 -50.46 14.87
C GLU A 33 -11.84 -49.12 14.61
N PHE A 34 -13.06 -48.97 15.13
CA PHE A 34 -13.79 -47.70 15.05
C PHE A 34 -13.06 -46.57 15.79
N ARG A 35 -12.57 -46.84 17.01
CA ARG A 35 -11.79 -45.85 17.78
C ARG A 35 -10.51 -45.46 17.05
N ASP A 36 -9.74 -46.43 16.56
CA ASP A 36 -8.49 -46.19 15.83
C ASP A 36 -8.75 -45.37 14.55
N LYS A 37 -9.90 -45.59 13.89
CA LYS A 37 -10.32 -44.80 12.72
C LYS A 37 -10.66 -43.35 13.11
N VAL A 38 -11.44 -43.16 14.17
CA VAL A 38 -11.79 -41.81 14.67
C VAL A 38 -10.54 -41.05 15.11
N GLU A 39 -9.61 -41.71 15.80
CA GLU A 39 -8.36 -41.10 16.26
C GLU A 39 -7.50 -40.62 15.08
N LYS A 40 -7.37 -41.42 14.02
CA LYS A 40 -6.70 -41.00 12.77
C LYS A 40 -7.39 -39.82 12.09
N GLU A 41 -8.72 -39.83 11.98
CA GLU A 41 -9.47 -38.72 11.38
C GLU A 41 -9.31 -37.42 12.20
N LEU A 42 -9.17 -37.54 13.52
CA LEU A 42 -8.97 -36.40 14.41
C LEU A 42 -7.56 -35.81 14.25
N GLU A 43 -6.53 -36.65 14.21
CA GLU A 43 -5.15 -36.23 13.92
C GLU A 43 -5.02 -35.54 12.56
N GLU A 44 -5.71 -36.06 11.53
CA GLU A 44 -5.70 -35.46 10.19
C GLU A 44 -6.36 -34.08 10.19
N LYS A 45 -7.50 -33.93 10.86
CA LYS A 45 -8.18 -32.63 11.00
C LYS A 45 -7.34 -31.61 11.78
N GLU A 46 -6.66 -32.01 12.84
CA GLU A 46 -5.77 -31.13 13.61
C GLU A 46 -4.58 -30.63 12.77
N ARG A 47 -4.00 -31.51 11.94
CA ARG A 47 -2.96 -31.11 10.98
C ARG A 47 -3.49 -30.08 9.97
N LEU A 48 -4.66 -30.33 9.38
CA LEU A 48 -5.28 -29.40 8.42
C LEU A 48 -5.62 -28.05 9.06
N LEU A 49 -6.14 -28.03 10.28
CA LEU A 49 -6.41 -26.79 11.02
C LEU A 49 -5.13 -25.97 11.25
N THR A 50 -4.04 -26.64 11.62
CA THR A 50 -2.73 -26.00 11.81
C THR A 50 -2.19 -25.41 10.51
N GLU A 51 -2.37 -26.11 9.39
CA GLU A 51 -1.96 -25.63 8.06
C GLU A 51 -2.79 -24.43 7.59
N ILE A 52 -4.11 -24.48 7.77
CA ILE A 52 -5.02 -23.37 7.47
C ILE A 52 -4.67 -22.13 8.29
N SER A 53 -4.36 -22.29 9.58
CA SER A 53 -3.94 -21.20 10.46
C SER A 53 -2.69 -20.50 9.94
N LYS A 54 -1.65 -21.26 9.56
CA LYS A 54 -0.42 -20.70 8.96
C LYS A 54 -0.68 -19.97 7.65
N ILE A 55 -1.53 -20.53 6.77
CA ILE A 55 -1.91 -19.88 5.51
C ILE A 55 -2.59 -18.54 5.76
N ASN A 56 -3.47 -18.46 6.76
CA ASN A 56 -4.16 -17.22 7.11
C ASN A 56 -3.17 -16.16 7.66
N GLU A 57 -2.24 -16.55 8.52
CA GLU A 57 -1.18 -15.64 9.00
C GLU A 57 -0.33 -15.07 7.85
N ASP A 58 0.07 -15.93 6.90
CA ASP A 58 0.85 -15.49 5.74
C ASP A 58 0.05 -14.56 4.81
N LYS A 59 -1.26 -14.79 4.68
CA LYS A 59 -2.15 -13.88 3.93
C LYS A 59 -2.23 -12.52 4.59
N GLU A 60 -2.39 -12.46 5.91
CA GLU A 60 -2.45 -11.19 6.64
C GLU A 60 -1.13 -10.41 6.55
N LYS A 61 0.02 -11.09 6.69
CA LYS A 61 1.34 -10.48 6.50
C LYS A 61 1.50 -9.87 5.09
N LYS A 62 1.06 -10.58 4.05
CA LYS A 62 1.10 -10.08 2.66
C LYS A 62 0.18 -8.88 2.42
N LYS A 63 -1.02 -8.89 3.03
CA LYS A 63 -1.94 -7.74 2.96
C LYS A 63 -1.32 -6.52 3.62
N HIS A 64 -0.73 -6.69 4.80
CA HIS A 64 -0.07 -5.61 5.52
C HIS A 64 1.12 -5.04 4.74
N LEU A 65 1.97 -5.90 4.17
CA LEU A 65 3.06 -5.45 3.29
C LEU A 65 2.55 -4.64 2.09
N THR A 66 1.45 -5.07 1.47
CA THR A 66 0.84 -4.33 0.34
C THR A 66 0.36 -2.94 0.78
N LYS A 67 -0.15 -2.82 2.02
CA LYS A 67 -0.55 -1.55 2.60
C LYS A 67 0.67 -0.64 2.82
N LEU A 68 1.75 -1.16 3.41
CA LEU A 68 3.00 -0.41 3.63
C LEU A 68 3.63 0.08 2.31
N ILE A 69 3.65 -0.74 1.26
CA ILE A 69 4.14 -0.33 -0.07
C ILE A 69 3.31 0.84 -0.62
N LYS A 70 1.99 0.80 -0.44
CA LYS A 70 1.12 1.89 -0.88
C LYS A 70 1.39 3.16 -0.05
N GLU A 71 1.48 3.04 1.27
CA GLU A 71 1.76 4.15 2.17
C GLU A 71 3.13 4.79 1.90
N GLU A 72 4.18 3.98 1.67
CA GLU A 72 5.51 4.46 1.28
C GLU A 72 5.46 5.25 -0.03
N LYS A 73 4.72 4.74 -1.03
CA LYS A 73 4.55 5.43 -2.31
C LYS A 73 3.80 6.74 -2.14
N ASP A 74 2.66 6.73 -1.46
CA ASP A 74 1.82 7.91 -1.27
C ASP A 74 2.59 8.99 -0.48
N GLN A 75 3.27 8.58 0.59
CA GLN A 75 4.15 9.46 1.39
C GLN A 75 5.33 10.00 0.58
N GLY A 76 5.96 9.18 -0.26
CA GLY A 76 7.03 9.60 -1.16
C GLY A 76 6.56 10.64 -2.17
N THR A 77 5.38 10.47 -2.76
CA THR A 77 4.80 11.47 -3.66
C THR A 77 4.44 12.77 -2.95
N HIS A 78 3.98 12.70 -1.70
CA HIS A 78 3.71 13.86 -0.88
C HIS A 78 4.99 14.65 -0.57
N LEU A 79 6.07 13.95 -0.19
CA LEU A 79 7.37 14.56 0.10
C LEU A 79 7.97 15.28 -1.13
N GLU A 80 7.90 14.65 -2.32
CA GLU A 80 8.35 15.28 -3.57
C GLU A 80 7.53 16.53 -3.93
N THR A 81 6.23 16.50 -3.62
CA THR A 81 5.36 17.68 -3.77
C THR A 81 5.82 18.80 -2.85
N LEU A 82 6.09 18.52 -1.57
CA LEU A 82 6.60 19.51 -0.61
C LEU A 82 7.93 20.11 -1.04
N LYS A 83 8.88 19.30 -1.53
CA LYS A 83 10.16 19.79 -2.07
C LYS A 83 9.96 20.74 -3.25
N THR A 84 9.03 20.41 -4.15
CA THR A 84 8.71 21.26 -5.29
C THR A 84 8.14 22.61 -4.84
N ILE A 85 7.23 22.61 -3.86
CA ILE A 85 6.65 23.83 -3.26
C ILE A 85 7.74 24.66 -2.55
N GLN A 86 8.63 24.01 -1.81
CA GLN A 86 9.73 24.68 -1.12
C GLN A 86 10.68 25.35 -2.11
N GLN A 87 11.04 24.69 -3.20
CA GLN A 87 11.82 25.30 -4.28
C GLN A 87 11.05 26.45 -4.95
N GLU A 88 9.72 26.36 -5.05
CA GLU A 88 8.90 27.44 -5.58
C GLU A 88 9.01 28.70 -4.72
N ALA A 89 8.86 28.53 -3.40
CA ALA A 89 8.96 29.59 -2.40
C ALA A 89 10.37 30.18 -2.32
N TYR A 90 11.40 29.35 -2.33
CA TYR A 90 12.80 29.80 -2.26
C TYR A 90 13.17 30.67 -3.47
N ASP A 91 12.89 30.21 -4.69
CA ASP A 91 13.20 30.98 -5.90
C ASP A 91 12.41 32.31 -5.93
N SER A 92 11.19 32.30 -5.39
CA SER A 92 10.38 33.52 -5.25
C SER A 92 10.99 34.51 -4.27
N ALA A 93 11.52 34.03 -3.14
CA ALA A 93 12.25 34.85 -2.18
C ALA A 93 13.53 35.44 -2.82
N VAL A 94 14.32 34.62 -3.52
CA VAL A 94 15.53 35.09 -4.22
C VAL A 94 15.19 36.16 -5.27
N ALA A 95 14.11 35.97 -6.04
CA ALA A 95 13.66 36.95 -7.00
C ALA A 95 13.23 38.28 -6.34
N LEU A 96 12.52 38.21 -5.21
CA LEU A 96 12.16 39.39 -4.42
C LEU A 96 13.39 40.11 -3.87
N ASP A 97 14.38 39.38 -3.36
CA ASP A 97 15.63 39.94 -2.82
C ASP A 97 16.43 40.70 -3.88
N ILE A 98 16.52 40.14 -5.09
CA ILE A 98 17.16 40.80 -6.24
C ILE A 98 16.47 42.14 -6.54
N LEU A 99 15.13 42.15 -6.59
CA LEU A 99 14.36 43.36 -6.91
C LEU A 99 14.36 44.40 -5.79
N LEU A 100 14.42 43.97 -4.53
CA LEU A 100 14.54 44.85 -3.38
C LEU A 100 15.92 45.51 -3.32
N SER A 101 16.97 44.77 -3.65
CA SER A 101 18.35 45.25 -3.64
C SER A 101 18.66 46.15 -4.85
N ASP A 102 18.10 45.83 -6.02
CA ASP A 102 18.33 46.58 -7.25
C ASP A 102 17.08 46.58 -8.16
N PRO A 103 16.23 47.62 -8.04
CA PRO A 103 15.03 47.76 -8.88
C PRO A 103 15.32 47.86 -10.38
N VAL A 104 16.55 48.23 -10.79
CA VAL A 104 16.93 48.36 -12.21
C VAL A 104 16.98 46.99 -12.88
N LYS A 105 17.20 45.92 -12.11
CA LYS A 105 17.18 44.53 -12.62
C LYS A 105 15.79 44.02 -12.96
N HIS A 106 14.73 44.80 -12.73
CA HIS A 106 13.37 44.34 -12.97
C HIS A 106 13.12 43.98 -14.44
N LEU A 107 12.88 42.70 -14.69
CA LEU A 107 12.62 42.15 -16.02
C LEU A 107 11.15 42.42 -16.41
N LYS A 108 10.95 43.29 -17.41
CA LYS A 108 9.61 43.68 -17.90
C LYS A 108 9.07 42.81 -19.04
N HIS A 109 9.88 41.92 -19.60
CA HIS A 109 9.53 40.96 -20.65
C HIS A 109 10.19 39.61 -20.33
N PRO A 110 9.59 38.45 -20.67
CA PRO A 110 8.58 38.22 -21.71
C PRO A 110 7.14 37.94 -21.25
N VAL A 111 6.85 37.75 -19.95
CA VAL A 111 5.52 37.38 -19.44
C VAL A 111 4.77 38.60 -18.92
N GLN A 112 3.43 38.56 -19.03
CA GLN A 112 2.53 39.60 -18.52
C GLN A 112 2.81 39.82 -17.03
N LEU A 113 3.02 41.09 -16.65
CA LEU A 113 3.20 41.46 -15.26
C LEU A 113 1.84 41.50 -14.56
N CYS A 114 1.83 41.11 -13.28
CA CYS A 114 0.66 41.25 -12.44
C CYS A 114 0.63 42.60 -11.72
N ASP A 115 -0.45 42.88 -10.98
CA ASP A 115 -0.64 44.14 -10.26
C ASP A 115 0.16 44.26 -8.95
N ALA A 116 1.11 43.36 -8.70
CA ALA A 116 2.01 43.47 -7.54
C ALA A 116 2.92 44.71 -7.66
N LYS A 117 3.34 45.27 -6.51
CA LYS A 117 4.32 46.38 -6.50
C LYS A 117 5.66 45.96 -7.12
N LEU A 118 6.08 44.72 -6.84
CA LEU A 118 7.20 44.05 -7.50
C LEU A 118 6.69 42.71 -8.02
N CYS A 119 6.59 42.57 -9.34
CA CYS A 119 6.24 41.31 -9.98
C CYS A 119 7.52 40.49 -10.22
N ILE A 120 7.58 39.27 -9.69
CA ILE A 120 8.77 38.40 -9.81
C ILE A 120 8.68 37.39 -10.95
N VAL A 121 7.57 37.35 -11.69
CA VAL A 121 7.29 36.29 -12.66
C VAL A 121 8.41 36.12 -13.69
N ASN A 122 8.97 37.22 -14.20
CA ASN A 122 10.04 37.19 -15.20
C ASN A 122 11.42 36.84 -14.62
N HIS A 123 11.56 36.79 -13.29
CA HIS A 123 12.77 36.33 -12.60
C HIS A 123 12.73 34.84 -12.27
N LEU A 124 11.59 34.17 -12.51
CA LEU A 124 11.40 32.74 -12.27
C LEU A 124 11.67 31.94 -13.55
N SER A 125 12.00 30.65 -13.38
CA SER A 125 12.28 29.75 -14.51
C SER A 125 11.04 29.49 -15.38
N LYS A 126 11.22 29.42 -16.71
CA LYS A 126 10.14 29.18 -17.70
C LYS A 126 9.40 27.83 -17.54
N SER A 127 9.99 26.87 -16.81
CA SER A 127 9.38 25.57 -16.52
C SER A 127 8.22 25.64 -15.53
N ARG A 128 8.03 26.78 -14.86
CA ARG A 128 6.96 26.97 -13.88
C ARG A 128 5.65 27.25 -14.60
N ARG A 129 4.54 26.75 -14.05
CA ARG A 129 3.20 27.00 -14.60
C ARG A 129 2.86 28.47 -14.39
N MET A 130 3.03 29.28 -15.44
CA MET A 130 2.81 30.73 -15.42
C MET A 130 1.32 31.12 -15.51
N ASP A 131 0.43 30.13 -15.64
CA ASP A 131 -1.01 30.33 -15.87
C ASP A 131 -1.84 30.31 -14.59
N GLU A 132 -1.20 30.37 -13.41
CA GLU A 132 -1.91 30.35 -12.14
C GLU A 132 -2.02 31.76 -11.52
N TRP A 133 -3.24 32.28 -11.53
CA TRP A 133 -3.59 33.65 -11.15
C TRP A 133 -4.65 33.67 -10.05
N ILE A 134 -4.68 34.77 -9.30
CA ILE A 134 -5.68 35.06 -8.28
C ILE A 134 -6.12 36.52 -8.35
N ASN A 135 -7.42 36.76 -8.19
CA ASN A 135 -7.99 38.11 -8.17
C ASN A 135 -8.21 38.58 -6.73
N CYS A 136 -7.86 39.83 -6.44
CA CYS A 136 -8.15 40.44 -5.14
C CYS A 136 -9.64 40.76 -5.00
N SER A 137 -10.30 40.32 -3.94
CA SER A 137 -11.73 40.57 -3.70
C SER A 137 -12.07 42.05 -3.45
N LYS A 138 -11.07 42.89 -3.08
CA LYS A 138 -11.28 44.32 -2.79
C LYS A 138 -11.03 45.24 -3.98
N CYS A 139 -9.98 44.98 -4.76
CA CYS A 139 -9.60 45.85 -5.87
C CYS A 139 -9.72 45.20 -7.25
N SER A 140 -10.13 43.94 -7.30
CA SER A 140 -10.28 43.13 -8.53
C SER A 140 -9.03 43.06 -9.40
N ALA A 141 -7.88 43.40 -8.83
CA ALA A 141 -6.59 43.33 -9.50
C ALA A 141 -6.03 41.91 -9.47
N ASP A 142 -5.18 41.62 -10.44
CA ASP A 142 -4.75 40.28 -10.81
C ASP A 142 -3.33 40.02 -10.31
N TYR A 143 -3.09 38.86 -9.69
CA TYR A 143 -1.82 38.50 -9.08
C TYR A 143 -1.43 37.08 -9.46
N HIS A 144 -0.15 36.86 -9.79
CA HIS A 144 0.39 35.49 -9.84
C HIS A 144 0.49 34.92 -8.42
N PHE A 145 0.22 33.63 -8.24
CA PHE A 145 0.39 32.98 -6.92
C PHE A 145 1.78 33.20 -6.29
N PRO A 146 2.91 33.10 -7.02
CA PRO A 146 4.23 33.40 -6.45
C PRO A 146 4.38 34.84 -5.98
N CYS A 147 3.78 35.80 -6.68
CA CYS A 147 3.82 37.22 -6.30
C CYS A 147 2.97 37.51 -5.05
N ALA A 148 1.99 36.65 -4.77
CA ALA A 148 1.09 36.71 -3.63
C ALA A 148 1.56 35.84 -2.43
N SER A 149 2.74 35.23 -2.50
CA SER A 149 3.26 34.30 -1.48
C SER A 149 2.32 33.12 -1.22
N ILE A 150 1.79 32.53 -2.29
CA ILE A 150 0.92 31.35 -2.26
C ILE A 150 1.60 30.23 -3.04
N PHE A 151 2.06 29.19 -2.35
CA PHE A 151 2.80 28.08 -2.99
C PHE A 151 2.08 26.74 -2.85
N CYS A 152 1.34 26.53 -1.77
CA CYS A 152 0.70 25.25 -1.48
C CYS A 152 -0.44 24.92 -2.47
N PRO A 153 -0.47 23.72 -3.08
CA PRO A 153 -1.53 23.30 -4.02
C PRO A 153 -2.94 23.37 -3.42
N ASP A 154 -3.09 23.00 -2.15
CA ASP A 154 -4.39 23.07 -1.46
C ASP A 154 -4.86 24.52 -1.30
N GLN A 155 -3.94 25.44 -1.04
CA GLN A 155 -4.27 26.87 -0.99
C GLN A 155 -4.61 27.40 -2.38
N LYS A 156 -3.81 27.04 -3.40
CA LYS A 156 -4.05 27.44 -4.79
C LYS A 156 -5.44 26.98 -5.28
N SER A 157 -5.78 25.71 -5.05
CA SER A 157 -7.08 25.14 -5.42
C SER A 157 -8.24 25.75 -4.62
N HIS A 158 -8.08 25.93 -3.32
CA HIS A 158 -9.07 26.62 -2.48
C HIS A 158 -9.34 28.03 -3.00
N LEU A 159 -8.28 28.80 -3.27
CA LEU A 159 -8.39 30.18 -3.75
C LEU A 159 -8.87 30.31 -5.20
N SER A 160 -8.75 29.24 -5.99
CA SER A 160 -9.34 29.17 -7.34
C SER A 160 -10.86 28.93 -7.32
N THR A 161 -11.44 28.68 -6.14
CA THR A 161 -12.89 28.48 -6.00
C THR A 161 -13.63 29.82 -5.93
N TYR A 162 -14.74 29.93 -6.67
CA TYR A 162 -15.49 31.18 -6.91
C TYR A 162 -15.92 31.96 -5.65
N ASN A 163 -16.04 31.30 -4.49
CA ASN A 163 -16.59 31.90 -3.26
C ASN A 163 -15.52 32.26 -2.22
N VAL A 164 -14.24 32.13 -2.54
CA VAL A 164 -13.18 32.42 -1.57
C VAL A 164 -12.72 33.86 -1.68
N THR A 165 -12.63 34.52 -0.53
CA THR A 165 -12.14 35.89 -0.45
C THR A 165 -10.65 35.91 -0.20
N TRP A 166 -9.92 36.70 -1.00
CA TRP A 166 -8.51 36.95 -0.82
C TRP A 166 -8.19 38.42 -1.05
N ASN A 167 -7.34 38.97 -0.19
CA ASN A 167 -6.94 40.37 -0.24
C ASN A 167 -5.45 40.46 -0.58
N CYS A 168 -5.13 41.19 -1.65
CA CYS A 168 -3.74 41.40 -2.05
C CYS A 168 -2.96 42.21 -1.02
N CYS A 169 -1.62 42.15 -1.11
CA CYS A 169 -0.72 42.88 -0.23
C CYS A 169 -1.01 44.40 -0.20
N LYS A 170 -1.46 45.00 -1.31
CA LYS A 170 -1.84 46.42 -1.36
C LYS A 170 -3.07 46.70 -0.49
N CYS A 171 -4.13 45.90 -0.63
CA CYS A 171 -5.38 46.07 0.14
C CYS A 171 -5.29 45.62 1.60
N SER A 172 -4.24 44.87 1.93
CA SER A 172 -3.90 44.44 3.29
C SER A 172 -2.85 45.34 3.96
N ASN A 173 -2.48 46.48 3.34
CA ASN A 173 -1.44 47.42 3.83
C ASN A 173 -0.09 46.76 4.12
N MET A 174 0.24 45.70 3.39
CA MET A 174 1.46 44.93 3.55
C MET A 174 2.57 45.54 2.69
N SER A 175 3.73 45.81 3.29
CA SER A 175 4.87 46.31 2.54
C SER A 175 5.51 45.21 1.69
N VAL A 176 6.35 45.60 0.73
CA VAL A 176 7.07 44.62 -0.10
C VAL A 176 8.10 43.84 0.74
N VAL A 177 8.68 44.48 1.75
CA VAL A 177 9.59 43.85 2.70
C VAL A 177 8.85 42.82 3.55
N ASP A 178 7.62 43.12 3.99
CA ASP A 178 6.80 42.15 4.72
C ASP A 178 6.42 40.96 3.85
N ASN A 179 6.15 41.18 2.55
CA ASN A 179 5.93 40.10 1.59
C ASN A 179 7.15 39.19 1.44
N PHE A 180 8.33 39.78 1.28
CA PHE A 180 9.57 39.04 1.22
C PHE A 180 9.83 38.21 2.49
N LYS A 181 9.63 38.79 3.67
CA LYS A 181 9.73 38.04 4.94
C LYS A 181 8.74 36.89 5.00
N ALA A 182 7.47 37.12 4.64
CA ALA A 182 6.46 36.07 4.61
C ALA A 182 6.81 34.93 3.64
N THR A 183 7.33 35.25 2.45
CA THR A 183 7.81 34.25 1.49
C THR A 183 8.97 33.42 2.07
N LEU A 184 9.94 34.08 2.70
CA LEU A 184 11.08 33.41 3.32
C LEU A 184 10.66 32.52 4.48
N ASP A 185 9.76 32.98 5.34
CA ASP A 185 9.30 32.23 6.50
C ASP A 185 8.50 31.00 6.05
N GLN A 186 7.64 31.13 5.04
CA GLN A 186 6.99 29.96 4.41
C GLN A 186 8.01 28.97 3.84
N SER A 187 9.08 29.45 3.20
CA SER A 187 10.14 28.56 2.70
C SER A 187 10.86 27.82 3.83
N LYS A 188 11.06 28.44 5.00
CA LYS A 188 11.69 27.79 6.16
C LYS A 188 10.75 26.77 6.79
N ASP A 189 9.49 27.14 6.97
CA ASP A 189 8.46 26.23 7.51
C ASP A 189 8.33 24.96 6.64
N LEU A 190 8.41 25.12 5.31
CA LEU A 190 8.40 23.98 4.39
C LEU A 190 9.64 23.10 4.52
N ILE A 191 10.82 23.66 4.81
CA ILE A 191 12.04 22.86 5.07
C ILE A 191 11.84 21.98 6.29
N ASP A 192 11.28 22.52 7.37
CA ASP A 192 11.06 21.76 8.59
C ASP A 192 9.99 20.68 8.40
N ARG A 193 8.91 20.98 7.68
CA ARG A 193 7.93 19.96 7.26
C ARG A 193 8.53 18.87 6.38
N ILE A 194 9.42 19.21 5.44
CA ILE A 194 10.11 18.22 4.60
C ILE A 194 10.95 17.26 5.46
N LYS A 195 11.61 17.75 6.51
CA LYS A 195 12.36 16.89 7.44
C LYS A 195 11.42 15.94 8.18
N GLU A 196 10.35 16.47 8.77
CA GLU A 196 9.36 15.67 9.51
C GLU A 196 8.72 14.59 8.63
N GLU A 197 8.29 14.94 7.41
CA GLU A 197 7.69 14.00 6.46
C GLU A 197 8.73 13.01 5.90
N GLY A 198 10.01 13.41 5.82
CA GLY A 198 11.13 12.54 5.49
C GLY A 198 11.40 11.47 6.55
N GLU A 199 11.38 11.85 7.83
CA GLU A 199 11.51 10.91 8.96
C GLU A 199 10.33 9.91 9.00
N LYS A 200 9.12 10.37 8.67
CA LYS A 200 7.96 9.48 8.55
C LYS A 200 8.14 8.47 7.42
N LEU A 201 8.62 8.91 6.25
CA LEU A 201 8.90 8.02 5.12
C LEU A 201 9.97 6.99 5.48
N GLU A 202 11.02 7.39 6.19
CA GLU A 202 12.08 6.49 6.66
C GLU A 202 11.53 5.39 7.56
N LYS A 203 10.66 5.74 8.53
CA LYS A 203 10.00 4.76 9.42
C LYS A 203 9.16 3.75 8.64
N ILE A 204 8.34 4.22 7.69
CA ILE A 204 7.52 3.34 6.85
C ILE A 204 8.41 2.42 5.99
N THR A 205 9.51 2.97 5.46
CA THR A 205 10.47 2.21 4.64
C THR A 205 11.13 1.09 5.45
N LEU A 206 11.56 1.39 6.69
CA LEU A 206 12.15 0.40 7.59
C LEU A 206 11.14 -0.69 7.95
N GLU A 207 9.91 -0.30 8.32
CA GLU A 207 8.84 -1.26 8.64
C GLU A 207 8.52 -2.17 7.44
N ARG A 208 8.43 -1.59 6.23
CA ARG A 208 8.25 -2.38 5.00
C ARG A 208 9.39 -3.38 4.80
N GLN A 209 10.64 -2.95 4.97
CA GLN A 209 11.81 -3.83 4.81
C GLN A 209 11.79 -4.97 5.82
N ASP A 210 11.48 -4.69 7.09
CA ASP A 210 11.35 -5.71 8.13
C ASP A 210 10.26 -6.74 7.82
N TYR A 211 9.09 -6.28 7.35
CA TYR A 211 8.00 -7.17 6.94
C TYR A 211 8.34 -7.99 5.69
N GLU A 212 9.03 -7.41 4.71
CA GLU A 212 9.51 -8.15 3.55
C GLU A 212 10.48 -9.26 3.96
N ASP A 213 11.41 -8.95 4.85
CA ASP A 213 12.39 -9.92 5.34
C ASP A 213 11.73 -11.01 6.18
N LEU A 214 10.75 -10.66 7.01
CA LEU A 214 9.95 -11.63 7.77
C LEU A 214 9.23 -12.60 6.82
N ILE A 215 8.60 -12.09 5.76
CA ILE A 215 7.91 -12.90 4.77
C ILE A 215 8.89 -13.76 3.97
N LYS A 216 10.05 -13.21 3.56
CA LYS A 216 11.09 -13.99 2.85
C LYS A 216 11.60 -15.15 3.71
N ARG A 217 11.81 -14.93 5.00
CA ARG A 217 12.25 -15.95 5.96
C ARG A 217 11.15 -17.00 6.21
N SER A 218 9.89 -16.60 6.34
CA SER A 218 8.77 -17.55 6.57
C SER A 218 8.40 -18.37 5.33
N SER A 219 8.59 -17.82 4.12
CA SER A 219 8.26 -18.47 2.85
C SER A 219 9.28 -19.52 2.39
N GLY A 220 10.41 -19.68 3.09
CA GLY A 220 11.61 -20.34 2.56
C GLY A 220 11.40 -21.79 2.10
N ASN A 221 10.66 -22.62 2.84
CA ASN A 221 10.47 -24.02 2.47
C ASN A 221 9.33 -24.21 1.46
N THR A 222 8.22 -23.50 1.62
CA THR A 222 7.05 -23.60 0.73
C THR A 222 7.35 -23.01 -0.64
N ARG A 223 8.12 -21.92 -0.72
CA ARG A 223 8.59 -21.32 -1.98
C ARG A 223 9.62 -22.19 -2.68
N LYS A 224 10.57 -22.79 -1.95
CA LYS A 224 11.50 -23.78 -2.51
C LYS A 224 10.77 -25.03 -3.03
N ALA A 225 9.74 -25.50 -2.32
CA ALA A 225 8.93 -26.64 -2.76
C ALA A 225 8.10 -26.32 -4.00
N LEU A 226 7.48 -25.13 -4.06
CA LEU A 226 6.77 -24.64 -5.25
C LEU A 226 7.70 -24.42 -6.44
N ASP A 227 8.86 -23.78 -6.24
CA ASP A 227 9.86 -23.57 -7.30
C ASP A 227 10.45 -24.90 -7.78
N ALA A 228 10.62 -25.89 -6.90
CA ALA A 228 11.03 -27.24 -7.26
C ALA A 228 9.94 -27.98 -8.06
N LEU A 229 8.67 -27.85 -7.67
CA LEU A 229 7.53 -28.40 -8.41
C LEU A 229 7.41 -27.74 -9.79
N PHE A 230 7.54 -26.42 -9.89
CA PHE A 230 7.47 -25.68 -11.14
C PHE A 230 8.65 -25.99 -12.06
N LYS A 231 9.86 -26.19 -11.53
CA LYS A 231 11.00 -26.75 -12.28
C LYS A 231 10.72 -28.16 -12.78
N LYS A 232 10.09 -29.02 -11.97
CA LYS A 232 9.73 -30.40 -12.34
C LYS A 232 8.66 -30.45 -13.43
N LEU A 233 7.79 -29.45 -13.49
CA LEU A 233 6.72 -29.29 -14.49
C LEU A 233 7.15 -28.45 -15.71
N ASP A 234 8.44 -28.10 -15.81
CA ASP A 234 9.01 -27.26 -16.87
C ASP A 234 8.29 -25.91 -17.06
N CYS A 235 7.70 -25.40 -15.98
CA CYS A 235 6.92 -24.18 -15.97
C CYS A 235 7.75 -23.09 -15.27
N THR A 236 8.49 -22.30 -16.04
CA THR A 236 9.28 -21.19 -15.49
C THR A 236 8.37 -20.15 -14.83
N VAL A 237 8.79 -19.62 -13.68
CA VAL A 237 8.11 -18.57 -12.88
C VAL A 237 7.64 -17.36 -13.70
N ARG A 238 8.29 -17.08 -14.84
CA ARG A 238 7.92 -16.02 -15.79
C ARG A 238 6.55 -16.25 -16.46
N THR A 239 6.09 -17.49 -16.56
CA THR A 239 4.82 -17.88 -17.19
C THR A 239 3.62 -17.69 -16.25
N TYR A 240 3.83 -17.69 -14.93
CA TYR A 240 2.74 -17.60 -13.94
C TYR A 240 2.39 -16.14 -13.57
N TYR A 241 3.39 -15.25 -13.53
CA TYR A 241 3.17 -13.82 -13.23
C TYR A 241 2.87 -12.97 -14.47
N GLN A 242 3.08 -13.50 -15.67
CA GLN A 242 2.47 -12.94 -16.88
C GLN A 242 1.07 -13.53 -17.00
N THR A 243 0.10 -12.82 -16.40
CA THR A 243 -1.27 -12.83 -16.91
C THR A 243 -1.20 -12.83 -18.43
N LEU A 244 -1.79 -13.87 -19.03
CA LEU A 244 -1.89 -14.04 -20.47
C LEU A 244 -2.41 -12.75 -21.12
N ASN A 245 -1.51 -11.93 -21.65
CA ASN A 245 -1.90 -10.90 -22.59
C ASN A 245 -2.52 -11.62 -23.79
N GLY A 246 -3.69 -11.18 -24.26
CA GLY A 246 -4.50 -11.86 -25.29
C GLY A 246 -3.82 -12.12 -26.64
N SER A 247 -2.57 -11.71 -26.81
CA SER A 247 -1.69 -12.04 -27.94
C SER A 247 -1.01 -13.41 -27.82
N GLN A 248 -0.80 -13.95 -26.60
CA GLN A 248 -0.17 -15.26 -26.41
C GLN A 248 -1.14 -16.44 -26.61
N LYS A 249 -2.45 -16.25 -26.35
CA LYS A 249 -3.49 -17.26 -26.63
C LYS A 249 -3.65 -17.55 -28.13
N ARG A 250 -3.35 -16.58 -29.01
CA ARG A 250 -3.46 -16.74 -30.47
C ARG A 250 -2.24 -17.36 -31.13
N LYS A 251 -1.10 -17.46 -30.43
CA LYS A 251 0.15 -18.02 -30.97
C LYS A 251 0.38 -19.50 -30.62
N ARG A 252 -0.40 -20.06 -29.70
CA ARG A 252 -0.45 -21.51 -29.47
C ARG A 252 -1.77 -21.99 -30.05
N GLY A 253 -1.73 -22.41 -31.31
CA GLY A 253 -2.87 -23.01 -32.02
C GLY A 253 -3.35 -24.26 -31.30
N ILE A 254 -4.20 -24.07 -30.29
CA ILE A 254 -5.13 -25.09 -29.84
C ILE A 254 -6.34 -24.92 -30.75
N ASP A 255 -6.19 -25.44 -31.96
CA ASP A 255 -7.31 -25.81 -32.82
C ASP A 255 -8.15 -26.81 -32.03
N HIS A 256 -9.24 -26.34 -31.44
CA HIS A 256 -10.38 -27.23 -31.22
C HIS A 256 -11.06 -27.40 -32.58
N GLY A 257 -10.57 -28.40 -33.31
CA GLY A 257 -11.19 -28.92 -34.50
C GLY A 257 -12.65 -29.31 -34.21
N SER A 258 -13.51 -28.85 -35.10
CA SER A 258 -14.75 -29.47 -35.56
C SER A 258 -15.05 -30.85 -34.98
N PHE A 259 -16.18 -30.95 -34.27
CA PHE A 259 -17.07 -32.10 -34.37
C PHE A 259 -18.51 -31.56 -34.40
N ARG A 260 -19.10 -31.66 -35.61
CA ARG A 260 -20.50 -31.48 -36.01
C ARG A 260 -21.31 -30.34 -35.40
#